data_AF-A0A183D8S5-F1
#
_entry.id   AF-A0A183D8S5-F1
#
_cell.length_a   1.000
_cell.length_b   1.000
_cell.length_c   1.000
_cell.angle_alpha   90.00
_cell.angle_beta   90.00
_cell.angle_gamma   90.00
#
_symmetry.space_group_name_H-M   'P 1'
#
loop_
_entity.id
_entity.type
_entity.pdbx_description
1 polymer ?
#
loop_
_entity_poly.entity_id
_entity_poly.type
_entity_poly.pdbx_seq_one_letter_code
_entity_poly.pdbx_strand_id
1 'polypeptide(L)'
;MSNSTGGSGYPGGSCFPSDYDIEINNLIVEARRFVAVSHLFWCIWSFLLAEESPIEFDYLSYGLDRLALYYESKSLLLEYLH
;
A
#
# COMPACT_ATOMS: atom_id res chain seq x y z
N MET A 1 -4.37 -22.79 -51.26
CA MET A 1 -5.08 -21.51 -51.42
C MET A 1 -5.54 -21.06 -50.05
N SER A 2 -4.94 -19.99 -49.56
CA SER A 2 -5.39 -19.21 -48.42
C SER A 2 -6.80 -18.65 -48.67
N ASN A 3 -7.65 -18.60 -47.64
CA ASN A 3 -8.05 -17.31 -47.09
C ASN A 3 -8.78 -17.42 -45.74
N SER A 4 -8.33 -16.55 -44.86
CA SER A 4 -8.87 -16.11 -43.58
C SER A 4 -10.22 -15.40 -43.74
N THR A 5 -11.07 -15.49 -42.71
CA THR A 5 -11.94 -14.44 -42.11
C THR A 5 -12.92 -15.15 -41.17
N GLY A 6 -13.18 -14.75 -39.93
CA GLY A 6 -12.74 -13.62 -39.15
C GLY A 6 -13.12 -13.87 -37.69
N GLY A 7 -12.36 -13.29 -36.78
CA GLY A 7 -12.64 -13.35 -35.35
C GLY A 7 -13.98 -12.72 -35.04
N SER A 8 -14.84 -13.45 -34.32
CA SER A 8 -15.92 -12.85 -33.58
C SER A 8 -15.31 -12.17 -32.36
N GLY A 9 -14.87 -10.92 -32.56
CA GLY A 9 -14.66 -9.99 -31.46
C GLY A 9 -15.96 -9.84 -30.69
N TYR A 10 -15.89 -10.01 -29.37
CA TYR A 10 -17.04 -9.78 -28.50
C TYR A 10 -17.45 -8.30 -28.58
N PRO A 11 -18.70 -8.01 -28.99
CA PRO A 11 -19.17 -6.64 -29.11
C PRO A 11 -19.70 -6.19 -27.75
N GLY A 12 -19.02 -5.21 -27.15
CA GLY A 12 -19.58 -4.22 -26.21
C GLY A 12 -20.43 -4.69 -25.00
N GLY A 13 -19.91 -4.42 -23.79
CA GLY A 13 -20.68 -4.27 -22.56
C GLY A 13 -20.56 -5.49 -21.64
N SER A 14 -19.83 -5.44 -20.54
CA SER A 14 -19.99 -4.43 -19.49
C SER A 14 -18.69 -4.09 -18.74
N CYS A 15 -18.42 -2.80 -18.62
CA CYS A 15 -17.57 -2.21 -17.59
C CYS A 15 -18.35 -2.19 -16.25
N PHE A 16 -18.80 -3.36 -15.78
CA PHE A 16 -19.25 -3.50 -14.40
C PHE A 16 -18.06 -4.04 -13.61
N PRO A 17 -17.59 -3.34 -12.57
CA PRO A 17 -16.65 -3.92 -11.63
C PRO A 17 -17.22 -5.26 -11.20
N SER A 18 -16.43 -6.33 -11.28
CA SER A 18 -16.85 -7.59 -10.68
C SER A 18 -17.02 -7.36 -9.17
N ASP A 19 -17.90 -8.12 -8.51
CA ASP A 19 -18.07 -8.01 -7.04
C ASP A 19 -16.71 -8.17 -6.31
N TYR A 20 -15.79 -8.93 -6.92
CA TYR A 20 -14.41 -9.08 -6.49
C TYR A 20 -13.59 -7.77 -6.55
N ASP A 21 -13.75 -6.96 -7.60
CA ASP A 21 -13.06 -5.66 -7.71
C ASP A 21 -13.55 -4.69 -6.62
N ILE A 22 -14.84 -4.74 -6.28
CA ILE A 22 -15.42 -3.92 -5.21
C ILE A 22 -14.84 -4.33 -3.86
N GLU A 23 -14.78 -5.64 -3.59
CA GLU A 23 -14.23 -6.17 -2.33
C GLU A 23 -12.74 -5.83 -2.16
N ILE A 24 -11.93 -5.98 -3.21
CA ILE A 24 -10.52 -5.55 -3.19
C ILE A 24 -10.40 -4.06 -2.88
N ASN A 25 -11.19 -3.22 -3.54
CA ASN A 25 -11.11 -1.77 -3.32
C ASN A 25 -11.47 -1.42 -1.88
N ASN A 26 -12.45 -2.09 -1.28
CA ASN A 26 -12.80 -1.90 0.13
C ASN A 26 -11.63 -2.25 1.06
N LEU A 27 -10.96 -3.39 0.83
CA LEU A 27 -9.79 -3.80 1.60
C LEU A 27 -8.62 -2.82 1.46
N ILE A 28 -8.38 -2.30 0.25
CA ILE A 28 -7.34 -1.29 0.02
C ILE A 28 -7.64 -0.01 0.81
N VAL A 29 -8.90 0.46 0.78
CA VAL A 29 -9.30 1.66 1.53
C VAL A 29 -9.11 1.45 3.04
N GLU A 30 -9.48 0.28 3.56
CA GLU A 30 -9.27 -0.05 4.98
C GLU A 30 -7.78 -0.12 5.34
N ALA A 31 -6.96 -0.75 4.51
CA ALA A 31 -5.52 -0.90 4.76
C ALA A 31 -4.79 0.46 4.76
N ARG A 32 -5.23 1.45 3.97
CA ARG A 32 -4.61 2.78 3.90
C ARG A 32 -4.58 3.51 5.26
N ARG A 33 -5.51 3.20 6.16
CA ARG A 33 -5.57 3.74 7.53
C ARG A 33 -4.35 3.37 8.36
N PHE A 34 -3.78 2.19 8.10
CA PHE A 34 -2.68 1.63 8.88
C PHE A 34 -1.30 1.97 8.34
N VAL A 35 -1.21 2.69 7.21
CA VAL A 35 0.07 3.07 6.60
C VAL A 35 0.90 3.92 7.56
N ALA A 36 0.32 5.00 8.10
CA ALA A 36 0.98 5.86 9.06
C ALA A 36 1.37 5.10 10.34
N VAL A 37 0.45 4.30 10.89
CA VAL A 37 0.70 3.48 12.09
C VAL A 37 1.88 2.53 11.87
N SER A 38 1.95 1.89 10.70
CA SER A 38 3.05 1.00 10.33
C SER A 38 4.38 1.73 10.27
N HIS A 39 4.42 2.92 9.66
CA HIS A 39 5.64 3.74 9.63
C HIS A 39 6.10 4.14 11.03
N LEU A 40 5.19 4.56 11.90
CA LEU A 40 5.53 4.89 13.29
C LEU A 40 6.06 3.68 14.07
N PHE A 41 5.44 2.52 13.90
CA PHE A 41 5.89 1.28 14.54
C PHE A 41 7.32 0.91 14.14
N TRP A 42 7.63 0.92 12.84
CA TRP A 42 8.96 0.60 12.35
C TRP A 42 10.01 1.67 12.69
N CYS A 43 9.61 2.94 12.80
CA CYS A 43 10.47 4.01 13.31
C CYS A 43 10.90 3.72 14.76
N ILE A 44 9.95 3.41 15.64
CA ILE A 44 10.23 3.11 17.06
C ILE A 44 11.10 1.86 17.18
N TRP A 45 10.75 0.79 16.45
CA TRP A 45 11.55 -0.43 16.42
C TRP A 45 13.00 -0.15 16.00
N SER A 46 13.19 0.69 14.99
CA SER A 46 14.52 1.03 14.51
C SER A 46 15.36 1.77 15.54
N PHE A 47 14.79 2.81 16.18
CA PHE A 47 15.51 3.56 17.20
C PHE A 47 15.81 2.74 18.45
N LEU A 48 14.95 1.79 18.80
CA LEU A 48 15.21 0.87 19.91
C LEU A 48 16.42 -0.04 19.62
N LEU A 49 16.56 -0.54 18.39
CA LEU A 49 17.67 -1.42 18.01
C LEU A 49 18.94 -0.67 17.61
N ALA A 50 18.90 0.66 17.46
CA ALA A 50 20.08 1.45 17.11
C ALA A 50 21.20 1.35 18.16
N GLU A 51 20.86 1.03 19.42
CA GLU A 51 21.82 0.92 20.53
C GLU A 51 22.34 -0.52 20.74
N GLU A 52 21.55 -1.55 20.41
CA GLU A 52 21.87 -2.97 20.73
C GLU A 52 21.66 -3.94 19.55
N SER A 53 22.01 -3.56 18.32
CA SER A 53 21.81 -4.47 17.19
C SER A 53 22.92 -5.51 16.99
N PRO A 54 22.56 -6.80 16.79
CA PRO A 54 23.48 -7.82 16.29
C PRO A 54 23.70 -7.80 14.76
N ILE A 55 23.00 -6.93 14.02
CA ILE A 55 23.03 -6.86 12.56
C ILE A 55 23.63 -5.52 12.12
N GLU A 56 24.56 -5.55 11.16
CA GLU A 56 25.05 -4.35 10.48
C GLU A 56 23.95 -3.76 9.57
N PHE A 57 23.16 -2.86 10.14
CA PHE A 57 22.10 -2.13 9.45
C PHE A 57 22.07 -0.68 9.96
N ASP A 58 21.77 0.26 9.07
CA ASP A 58 21.67 1.68 9.45
C ASP A 58 20.28 1.99 10.03
N TYR A 59 20.11 1.61 11.30
CA TYR A 59 18.88 1.82 12.06
C TYR A 59 18.51 3.31 12.20
N LEU A 60 19.49 4.20 12.26
CA LEU A 60 19.22 5.62 12.44
C LEU A 60 18.59 6.19 11.17
N SER A 61 19.23 5.98 10.02
CA SER A 61 18.73 6.47 8.74
C SER A 61 17.37 5.85 8.41
N TYR A 62 17.21 4.53 8.63
CA TYR A 62 15.92 3.87 8.44
C TYR A 62 14.82 4.43 9.35
N GLY A 63 15.12 4.65 10.63
CA GLY A 63 14.16 5.22 11.58
C GLY A 63 13.71 6.62 11.18
N LEU A 64 14.65 7.47 10.73
CA LEU A 64 14.36 8.81 10.22
C LEU A 64 13.50 8.79 8.96
N ASP A 65 13.80 7.92 8.00
CA ASP A 65 12.99 7.76 6.77
C ASP A 65 11.56 7.31 7.11
N ARG A 66 11.41 6.37 8.05
CA ARG A 66 10.09 5.93 8.52
C ARG A 66 9.34 7.05 9.23
N LEU A 67 10.02 7.89 10.00
CA LEU A 67 9.40 9.04 10.64
C LEU A 67 8.90 10.06 9.61
N ALA A 68 9.69 10.33 8.55
CA ALA A 68 9.27 11.21 7.46
C ALA A 68 8.00 10.69 6.78
N LEU A 69 7.98 9.39 6.41
CA LEU A 69 6.82 8.74 5.79
C LEU A 69 5.59 8.72 6.71
N TYR A 70 5.77 8.61 8.03
CA TYR A 70 4.67 8.76 8.99
C TYR A 70 4.02 10.14 8.86
N TYR A 71 4.81 11.22 8.83
CA TYR A 71 4.26 12.58 8.72
C TYR A 71 3.59 12.83 7.36
N GLU A 72 4.10 12.26 6.28
CA GLU A 72 3.47 12.33 4.95
C GLU A 72 2.11 11.59 4.91
N SER A 73 2.04 10.41 5.52
CA SER A 73 0.83 9.58 5.56
C SER A 73 -0.12 9.93 6.71
N LYS A 74 0.26 10.86 7.59
CA LYS A 74 -0.54 11.26 8.77
C LYS A 74 -1.94 11.78 8.37
N SER A 75 -2.06 12.45 7.24
CA SER A 75 -3.34 12.92 6.70
C SER A 75 -4.32 11.77 6.45
N LEU A 76 -3.84 10.64 5.93
CA LEU A 76 -4.63 9.43 5.70
C LEU A 76 -5.15 8.81 6.99
N LEU A 77 -4.41 8.93 8.09
CA LEU A 77 -4.89 8.46 9.40
C LEU A 77 -5.93 9.41 9.99
N LEU A 78 -5.72 10.72 9.87
CA LEU A 78 -6.62 11.75 10.41
C LEU A 78 -7.99 11.77 9.74
N GLU A 79 -8.08 11.37 8.46
CA GLU A 79 -9.35 11.21 7.73
C GLU A 79 -10.34 10.22 8.39
N TYR A 80 -9.86 9.34 9.28
CA TYR A 80 -10.70 8.33 9.94
C TYR A 80 -10.90 8.59 11.44
N LEU A 81 -10.37 9.70 11.97
CA LEU A 81 -10.39 10.06 13.40
C LEU A 81 -11.43 11.14 13.72
N HIS A 82 -12.61 11.07 13.09
CA HIS A 82 -13.74 11.97 13.30
C HIS A 82 -14.68 11.51 14.41
#